data_AF-A0A523RF80-F1
#
_entry.id   AF-A0A523RF80-F1
#
_cell.length_a   1.000
_cell.length_b   1.000
_cell.length_c   1.000
_cell.angle_alpha   90.00
_cell.angle_beta   90.00
_cell.angle_gamma   90.00
#
_symmetry.space_group_name_H-M   'P 1'
#
loop_
_entity.id
_entity.type
_entity.pdbx_description
1 polymer ?
#
loop_
_entity_poly.entity_id
_entity_poly.type
_entity_poly.pdbx_seq_one_letter_code
_entity_poly.pdbx_strand_id
1 'polypeptide(L)'
;MPISFAIIAIIAWVFGVLFFVVDFYEQKHPKLNISLIAGISISYFFLVLLPEIAENIPVFPFEITIFEYLFVLIGFVFVHTSEKFILQKVESKSQRRMRKLIEKEKIVADVEENIENILTREIEKEDFDKEALKDIAQTIAELHKQGKGYKEGINQYKAKIQTHINEDLSKLRFFTNFSYHLLVGIIVVGLLAIDIIAGILFFLFAWFRAIITNRSEKHIIFTDLEIYELYDVEENNTKKYILALSNFIGVVFGLILDIIAFEYTEMFYILFSFISGVILYTIVREIIPEKEKGNPSYFLIGFVGFT
;
A
#
# COMPACT_ATOMS: atom_id res chain seq x y z
N MET A 1 39.68 -7.15 6.33
CA MET A 1 39.77 -8.24 7.33
C MET A 1 38.37 -8.81 7.47
N PRO A 2 38.18 -10.14 7.45
CA PRO A 2 36.87 -10.71 7.71
C PRO A 2 36.39 -10.19 9.07
N ILE A 3 35.23 -9.54 9.07
CA ILE A 3 34.60 -9.08 10.30
C ILE A 3 34.27 -10.33 11.10
N SER A 4 34.59 -10.33 12.39
CA SER A 4 34.28 -11.47 13.24
C SER A 4 32.76 -11.70 13.22
N PHE A 5 32.34 -12.95 13.03
CA PHE A 5 30.94 -13.37 13.14
C PHE A 5 30.27 -12.79 14.39
N ALA A 6 30.99 -12.74 15.52
CA ALA A 6 30.48 -12.18 16.76
C ALA A 6 30.07 -10.69 16.63
N ILE A 7 30.82 -9.90 15.85
CA ILE A 7 30.51 -8.49 15.60
C ILE A 7 29.25 -8.37 14.73
N ILE A 8 29.17 -9.16 13.64
CA ILE A 8 28.00 -9.21 12.75
C ILE A 8 26.76 -9.59 13.55
N ALA A 9 26.85 -10.65 14.37
CA ALA A 9 25.76 -11.12 15.20
C ALA A 9 25.28 -10.04 16.18
N ILE A 10 26.19 -9.32 16.85
CA ILE A 10 25.82 -8.24 17.78
C ILE A 10 25.08 -7.12 17.05
N ILE A 11 25.61 -6.64 15.91
CA ILE A 11 25.00 -5.55 15.13
C ILE A 11 23.63 -5.97 14.61
N ALA A 12 23.54 -7.15 14.00
CA ALA A 12 22.29 -7.68 13.47
C ALA A 12 21.23 -7.85 14.56
N TRP A 13 21.63 -8.27 15.76
CA TRP A 13 20.71 -8.39 16.90
C TRP A 13 20.16 -7.03 17.34
N VAL A 14 21.02 -6.01 17.41
CA VAL A 14 20.59 -4.63 17.67
C VAL A 14 19.60 -4.16 16.61
N PHE A 15 19.88 -4.41 15.33
CA PHE A 15 18.97 -4.07 14.23
C PHE A 15 17.63 -4.79 14.34
N GLY A 16 17.62 -6.09 14.63
CA GLY A 16 16.40 -6.86 14.85
C GLY A 16 15.54 -6.31 16.00
N VAL A 17 16.16 -5.91 17.11
CA VAL A 17 15.45 -5.25 18.23
C VAL A 17 14.89 -3.89 17.82
N LEU A 18 15.66 -3.07 17.09
CA LEU A 18 15.20 -1.77 16.61
C LEU A 18 14.02 -1.88 15.65
N PHE A 19 14.03 -2.86 14.74
CA PHE A 19 12.88 -3.16 13.88
C PHE A 19 11.66 -3.57 14.70
N PHE A 20 11.84 -4.51 15.64
CA PHE A 20 10.75 -4.96 16.51
C PHE A 20 10.11 -3.79 17.27
N VAL A 21 10.93 -2.87 17.82
CA VAL A 21 10.42 -1.69 18.54
C VAL A 21 9.60 -0.79 17.62
N VAL A 22 10.06 -0.51 16.40
CA VAL A 22 9.33 0.34 15.44
C VAL A 22 8.00 -0.30 15.03
N ASP A 23 8.01 -1.59 14.69
CA ASP A 23 6.82 -2.30 14.25
C ASP A 23 5.84 -2.57 15.39
N PHE A 24 6.31 -2.62 16.65
CA PHE A 24 5.45 -2.83 17.81
C PHE A 24 4.82 -1.54 18.34
N TYR A 25 5.51 -0.41 18.27
CA TYR A 25 5.07 0.87 18.88
C TYR A 25 4.51 1.90 17.87
N GLU A 26 4.04 1.44 16.70
CA GLU A 26 3.57 2.19 15.52
C GLU A 26 2.87 3.54 15.76
N GLN A 27 2.12 3.71 16.85
CA GLN A 27 1.27 4.89 17.09
C GLN A 27 1.93 6.06 17.84
N LYS A 28 3.17 5.95 18.36
CA LYS A 28 3.78 6.98 19.24
C LYS A 28 4.92 7.80 18.62
N HIS A 29 5.28 7.58 17.36
CA HIS A 29 6.43 8.25 16.74
C HIS A 29 6.12 9.67 16.23
N PRO A 30 7.11 10.60 16.26
CA PRO A 30 6.94 11.97 15.79
C PRO A 30 6.61 12.03 14.29
N LYS A 31 5.75 12.99 13.89
CA LYS A 31 5.33 13.20 12.51
C LYS A 31 6.46 13.78 11.64
N LEU A 32 7.27 12.91 11.03
CA LEU A 32 8.20 13.32 9.96
C LEU A 32 7.44 13.62 8.66
N ASN A 33 7.87 14.65 7.92
CA ASN A 33 7.26 15.05 6.65
C ASN A 33 7.47 13.98 5.57
N ILE A 34 6.40 13.51 4.94
CA ILE A 34 6.43 12.43 3.92
C ILE A 34 7.32 12.82 2.73
N SER A 35 7.31 14.09 2.31
CA SER A 35 8.13 14.55 1.19
C SER A 35 9.62 14.48 1.49
N LEU A 36 10.04 14.81 2.72
CA LEU A 36 11.43 14.67 3.16
C LEU A 36 11.91 13.23 2.98
N ILE A 37 11.08 12.28 3.38
CA ILE A 37 11.50 10.89 3.34
C ILE A 37 11.44 10.33 1.93
N ALA A 38 10.50 10.77 1.10
CA ALA A 38 10.51 10.44 -0.32
C ALA A 38 11.83 10.84 -1.01
N GLY A 39 12.37 12.02 -0.68
CA GLY A 39 13.69 12.45 -1.16
C GLY A 39 14.83 11.54 -0.71
N ILE A 40 14.86 11.20 0.59
CA ILE A 40 15.85 10.26 1.16
C ILE A 40 15.74 8.88 0.49
N SER A 41 14.53 8.34 0.36
CA SER A 41 14.28 7.00 -0.16
C SER A 41 14.66 6.86 -1.63
N ILE A 42 14.35 7.87 -2.46
CA ILE A 42 14.78 7.89 -3.87
C ILE A 42 16.29 7.95 -3.97
N SER A 43 16.93 8.83 -3.20
CA SER A 43 18.39 8.99 -3.23
C SER A 43 19.09 7.71 -2.81
N TYR A 44 18.64 7.09 -1.70
CA TYR A 44 19.13 5.80 -1.26
C TYR A 44 18.98 4.72 -2.34
N PHE A 45 17.81 4.66 -2.99
CA PHE A 45 17.57 3.66 -4.03
C PHE A 45 18.56 3.79 -5.19
N PHE A 46 18.77 5.01 -5.70
CA PHE A 46 19.62 5.25 -6.86
C PHE A 46 21.12 5.31 -6.55
N LEU A 47 21.52 5.77 -5.36
CA LEU A 47 22.93 5.97 -5.00
C LEU A 47 23.53 4.79 -4.24
N VAL A 48 22.71 3.94 -3.62
CA VAL A 48 23.19 2.81 -2.82
C VAL A 48 22.66 1.49 -3.36
N LEU A 49 21.33 1.29 -3.42
CA LEU A 49 20.77 -0.01 -3.82
C LEU A 49 21.12 -0.42 -5.25
N LEU A 50 20.89 0.47 -6.22
CA LEU A 50 21.16 0.13 -7.62
C LEU A 50 22.65 -0.15 -7.89
N PRO A 51 23.60 0.69 -7.43
CA PRO A 51 25.03 0.38 -7.57
C PRO A 51 25.43 -0.93 -6.88
N GLU A 52 24.93 -1.19 -5.67
CA GLU A 52 25.21 -2.44 -4.95
C GLU A 52 24.76 -3.68 -5.75
N ILE A 53 23.58 -3.59 -6.39
CA ILE A 53 23.07 -4.64 -7.26
C ILE A 53 23.93 -4.78 -8.52
N ALA A 54 24.29 -3.65 -9.15
CA ALA A 54 25.06 -3.61 -10.38
C ALA A 54 26.44 -4.24 -10.22
N GLU A 55 27.12 -3.94 -9.12
CA GLU A 55 28.50 -4.38 -8.86
C GLU A 55 28.57 -5.84 -8.39
N ASN A 56 27.51 -6.34 -7.75
CA ASN A 56 27.56 -7.65 -7.08
C ASN A 56 26.62 -8.71 -7.64
N ILE A 57 25.71 -8.39 -8.57
CA ILE A 57 24.95 -9.43 -9.27
C ILE A 57 25.92 -10.37 -10.00
N PRO A 58 25.79 -11.69 -9.83
CA PRO A 58 26.58 -12.63 -10.62
C PRO A 58 26.26 -12.47 -12.11
N VAL A 59 27.28 -12.61 -12.95
CA VAL A 59 27.19 -12.51 -14.42
C VAL A 59 26.26 -13.58 -15.03
N PHE A 60 25.82 -14.56 -14.23
CA PHE A 60 24.97 -15.69 -14.62
C PHE A 60 23.49 -15.45 -14.24
N PRO A 61 22.48 -15.91 -15.01
CA PRO A 61 22.53 -16.83 -16.16
C PRO A 61 22.61 -16.17 -17.54
N PHE A 62 22.63 -14.85 -17.61
CA PHE A 62 22.73 -14.13 -18.88
C PHE A 62 23.84 -13.10 -18.74
N GLU A 63 24.98 -13.32 -19.41
CA GLU A 63 26.12 -12.37 -19.50
C GLU A 63 25.76 -11.06 -20.25
N ILE A 64 24.47 -10.72 -20.28
CA ILE A 64 23.87 -9.64 -21.03
C ILE A 64 23.50 -8.57 -20.02
N THR A 65 24.19 -7.44 -20.09
CA THR A 65 23.96 -6.24 -19.27
C THR A 65 22.50 -5.78 -19.25
N ILE A 66 21.72 -6.11 -20.28
CA ILE A 66 20.29 -5.78 -20.34
C ILE A 66 19.44 -6.44 -19.24
N PHE A 67 19.92 -7.55 -18.65
CA PHE A 67 19.20 -8.31 -17.62
C PHE A 67 19.68 -8.03 -16.19
N GLU A 68 20.62 -7.11 -16.00
CA GLU A 68 21.17 -6.73 -14.70
C GLU A 68 20.05 -6.34 -13.71
N TYR A 69 19.05 -5.59 -14.17
CA TYR A 69 17.91 -5.17 -13.36
C TYR A 69 16.66 -6.05 -13.55
N LEU A 70 16.79 -7.23 -14.16
CA LEU A 70 15.65 -8.11 -14.44
C LEU A 70 14.91 -8.48 -13.15
N PHE A 71 15.63 -8.85 -12.09
CA PHE A 71 15.00 -9.21 -10.82
C PHE A 71 14.40 -8.02 -10.09
N VAL A 72 14.98 -6.82 -10.22
CA VAL A 72 14.38 -5.57 -9.76
C VAL A 72 13.05 -5.33 -10.48
N LEU A 73 13.02 -5.48 -11.80
CA LEU A 73 11.80 -5.35 -12.59
C LEU A 73 10.75 -6.41 -12.19
N ILE A 74 11.15 -7.67 -12.02
CA ILE A 74 10.26 -8.75 -11.58
C ILE A 74 9.65 -8.43 -10.22
N GLY A 75 10.45 -7.96 -9.26
CA GLY A 75 9.97 -7.53 -7.94
C GLY A 75 8.95 -6.40 -8.02
N PHE A 76 9.24 -5.37 -8.82
CA PHE A 76 8.34 -4.25 -9.04
C PHE A 76 7.02 -4.70 -9.69
N VAL A 77 7.09 -5.47 -10.78
CA VAL A 77 5.92 -5.98 -11.52
C VAL A 77 5.10 -6.93 -10.66
N PHE A 78 5.74 -7.77 -9.84
CA PHE A 78 5.08 -8.71 -8.95
C PHE A 78 4.15 -7.99 -7.97
N VAL A 79 4.64 -6.93 -7.30
CA VAL A 79 3.81 -6.15 -6.35
C VAL A 79 2.71 -5.40 -7.09
N HIS A 80 3.06 -4.71 -8.18
CA HIS A 80 2.07 -3.97 -8.98
C HIS A 80 0.92 -4.88 -9.45
N THR A 81 1.27 -6.02 -10.02
CA THR A 81 0.32 -6.96 -10.59
C THR A 81 -0.51 -7.63 -9.49
N SER A 82 0.10 -7.96 -8.35
CA SER A 82 -0.61 -8.50 -7.19
C SER A 82 -1.65 -7.51 -6.64
N GLU A 83 -1.28 -6.24 -6.47
CA GLU A 83 -2.22 -5.18 -6.07
C GLU A 83 -3.38 -5.09 -7.08
N LYS A 84 -3.09 -5.01 -8.37
CA LYS A 84 -4.11 -4.91 -9.42
C LYS A 84 -5.03 -6.12 -9.49
N PHE A 85 -4.50 -7.33 -9.34
CA PHE A 85 -5.31 -8.54 -9.34
C PHE A 85 -6.32 -8.54 -8.20
N ILE A 86 -5.96 -8.08 -6.99
CA ILE A 86 -6.89 -8.02 -5.87
C ILE A 86 -7.99 -7.00 -6.14
N LEU A 87 -7.59 -5.81 -6.59
CA LEU A 87 -8.53 -4.74 -6.93
C LEU A 87 -9.54 -5.17 -8.01
N GLN A 88 -9.10 -5.97 -8.98
CA GLN A 88 -9.96 -6.48 -10.05
C GLN A 88 -10.79 -7.72 -9.64
N LYS A 89 -10.26 -8.56 -8.74
CA LYS A 89 -10.93 -9.79 -8.28
C LYS A 89 -12.15 -9.47 -7.41
N VAL A 90 -12.15 -8.32 -6.75
CA VAL A 90 -13.31 -7.82 -6.01
C VAL A 90 -14.49 -7.63 -6.96
N GLU A 91 -15.48 -8.51 -6.80
CA GLU A 91 -16.74 -8.64 -7.54
C GLU A 91 -17.04 -7.54 -8.58
N SER A 92 -16.43 -7.64 -9.77
CA SER A 92 -16.78 -6.83 -10.94
C SER A 92 -18.29 -6.80 -11.22
N LYS A 93 -18.98 -7.90 -10.88
CA LYS A 93 -20.44 -8.04 -10.93
C LYS A 93 -21.16 -7.12 -9.93
N SER A 94 -20.68 -7.01 -8.70
CA SER A 94 -21.26 -6.13 -7.67
C SER A 94 -20.96 -4.67 -7.98
N GLN A 95 -19.75 -4.34 -8.43
CA GLN A 95 -19.43 -3.01 -8.93
C GLN A 95 -20.35 -2.61 -10.10
N ARG A 96 -20.53 -3.49 -11.09
CA ARG A 96 -21.42 -3.24 -12.24
C ARG A 96 -22.88 -3.06 -11.80
N ARG A 97 -23.35 -3.82 -10.81
CA ARG A 97 -24.71 -3.68 -10.27
C ARG A 97 -24.87 -2.37 -9.50
N MET A 98 -23.88 -1.98 -8.70
CA MET A 98 -23.87 -0.70 -7.98
C MET A 98 -23.88 0.48 -8.94
N ARG A 99 -23.03 0.48 -9.98
CA ARG A 99 -23.02 1.53 -11.02
C ARG A 99 -24.39 1.68 -11.71
N LYS A 100 -25.06 0.57 -12.04
CA LYS A 100 -26.42 0.59 -12.58
C LYS A 100 -27.46 1.17 -11.61
N LEU A 101 -27.30 0.94 -10.31
CA LEU A 101 -28.21 1.52 -9.31
C LEU A 101 -27.96 3.02 -9.13
N ILE A 102 -26.71 3.47 -9.16
CA ILE A 102 -26.35 4.89 -9.12
C ILE A 102 -26.95 5.61 -10.33
N GLU A 103 -26.83 5.03 -11.53
CA GLU A 103 -27.43 5.61 -12.74
C GLU A 103 -28.97 5.71 -12.63
N LYS A 104 -29.62 4.67 -12.11
CA LYS A 104 -31.08 4.67 -11.89
C LYS A 104 -31.53 5.66 -10.81
N GLU A 105 -30.75 5.79 -9.74
CA GLU A 105 -31.03 6.75 -8.67
C GLU A 105 -30.94 8.18 -9.17
N LYS A 106 -29.90 8.49 -9.96
CA LYS A 106 -29.76 9.78 -10.63
C LYS A 106 -30.94 10.08 -11.56
N ILE A 107 -31.34 9.12 -12.40
CA ILE A 107 -32.50 9.29 -13.30
C ILE A 107 -33.77 9.56 -12.50
N VAL A 108 -34.00 8.85 -11.39
CA VAL A 108 -35.18 9.08 -10.55
C VAL A 108 -35.14 10.46 -9.90
N ALA A 109 -33.98 10.89 -9.39
CA ALA A 109 -33.81 12.22 -8.81
C ALA A 109 -34.08 13.34 -9.84
N ASP A 110 -33.55 13.21 -11.05
CA ASP A 110 -33.77 14.18 -12.14
C ASP A 110 -35.27 14.23 -12.52
N VAL A 111 -35.98 13.10 -12.50
CA VAL A 111 -37.43 13.05 -12.77
C VAL A 111 -38.24 13.64 -11.61
N GLU A 112 -37.87 13.35 -10.36
CA GLU A 112 -38.49 13.90 -9.14
C GLU A 112 -38.40 15.43 -9.16
N GLU A 113 -37.22 16.00 -9.42
CA GLU A 113 -37.02 17.45 -9.53
C GLU A 113 -37.87 18.09 -10.65
N ASN A 114 -37.98 17.42 -11.81
CA ASN A 114 -38.82 17.92 -12.90
C ASN A 114 -40.31 17.92 -12.55
N ILE A 115 -40.78 16.89 -11.86
CA ILE A 115 -42.19 16.78 -11.44
C ILE A 115 -42.50 17.75 -10.29
N GLU A 116 -41.57 17.95 -9.35
CA GLU A 116 -41.69 18.99 -8.32
C GLU A 116 -41.82 20.38 -8.94
N ASN A 117 -41.01 20.70 -9.95
CA ASN A 117 -41.12 21.96 -10.68
C ASN A 117 -42.48 22.14 -11.39
N ILE A 118 -43.07 21.06 -11.92
CA ILE A 118 -44.42 21.08 -12.49
C ILE A 118 -45.46 21.32 -11.39
N LEU A 119 -45.34 20.61 -10.26
CA LEU A 119 -46.23 20.76 -9.11
C LEU A 119 -46.24 22.22 -8.61
N THR A 120 -45.06 22.82 -8.44
CA THR A 120 -44.93 24.22 -8.00
C THR A 120 -45.65 25.17 -8.95
N ARG A 121 -45.46 25.00 -10.26
CA ARG A 121 -46.14 25.83 -11.28
C ARG A 121 -47.66 25.66 -11.28
N GLU A 122 -48.14 24.45 -11.03
CA GLU A 122 -49.59 24.17 -11.01
C GLU A 122 -50.26 24.77 -9.77
N ILE A 123 -49.58 24.75 -8.62
CA ILE A 123 -50.03 25.39 -7.37
C ILE A 123 -50.12 26.92 -7.51
N GLU A 124 -49.27 27.52 -8.34
CA GLU A 124 -49.26 28.98 -8.58
C GLU A 124 -50.40 29.49 -9.47
N LYS A 125 -51.20 28.61 -10.10
CA LYS A 125 -52.33 29.00 -10.94
C LYS A 125 -53.56 29.41 -10.11
N GLU A 126 -54.33 30.38 -10.61
CA GLU A 126 -55.54 30.88 -9.93
C GLU A 126 -56.70 29.85 -9.88
N ASP A 127 -56.73 28.90 -10.83
CA ASP A 127 -57.71 27.81 -10.89
C ASP A 127 -56.94 26.49 -11.06
N PHE A 128 -56.74 25.78 -9.96
CA PHE A 128 -55.91 24.57 -9.90
C PHE A 128 -56.75 23.30 -9.76
N ASP A 129 -56.43 22.29 -10.57
CA ASP A 129 -57.07 20.98 -10.51
C ASP A 129 -56.53 20.18 -9.31
N LYS A 130 -57.36 20.06 -8.28
CA LYS A 130 -57.04 19.34 -7.05
C LYS A 130 -56.81 17.84 -7.27
N GLU A 131 -57.47 17.23 -8.26
CA GLU A 131 -57.23 15.82 -8.60
C GLU A 131 -55.86 15.67 -9.26
N ALA A 132 -55.53 16.54 -10.22
CA ALA A 132 -54.21 16.56 -10.85
C ALA A 132 -53.07 16.78 -9.84
N LEU A 133 -53.23 17.71 -8.89
CA LEU A 133 -52.24 17.93 -7.81
C LEU A 133 -52.06 16.69 -6.93
N LYS A 134 -53.15 15.97 -6.64
CA LYS A 134 -53.09 14.74 -5.85
C LYS A 134 -52.37 13.63 -6.60
N ASP A 135 -52.61 13.48 -7.89
CA ASP A 135 -51.93 12.50 -8.74
C ASP A 135 -50.43 12.79 -8.88
N ILE A 136 -50.06 14.07 -9.05
CA ILE A 136 -48.67 14.51 -9.09
C ILE A 136 -47.98 14.23 -7.74
N ALA A 137 -48.62 14.59 -6.63
CA ALA A 137 -48.08 14.33 -5.30
C ALA A 137 -47.91 12.83 -5.01
N GLN A 138 -48.85 11.99 -5.47
CA GLN A 138 -48.73 10.55 -5.35
C GLN A 138 -47.56 10.02 -6.20
N THR A 139 -47.38 10.53 -7.42
CA THR A 139 -46.27 10.17 -8.31
C THR A 139 -44.91 10.53 -7.69
N ILE A 140 -44.78 11.72 -7.11
CA ILE A 140 -43.56 12.13 -6.38
C ILE A 140 -43.30 11.19 -5.21
N ALA A 141 -44.33 10.86 -4.41
CA ALA A 141 -44.17 9.94 -3.28
C ALA A 141 -43.69 8.54 -3.72
N GLU A 142 -44.17 8.05 -4.87
CA GLU A 142 -43.73 6.77 -5.46
C GLU A 142 -42.28 6.84 -5.96
N LEU A 143 -41.90 7.91 -6.65
CA LEU A 143 -40.52 8.15 -7.11
C LEU A 143 -39.56 8.26 -5.93
N HIS A 144 -39.93 9.02 -4.90
CA HIS A 144 -39.13 9.17 -3.68
C HIS A 144 -38.87 7.81 -3.01
N LYS A 145 -39.91 6.97 -2.91
CA LYS A 145 -39.80 5.61 -2.38
C LYS A 145 -38.88 4.74 -3.25
N GLN A 146 -38.97 4.86 -4.56
CA GLN A 146 -38.11 4.15 -5.51
C GLN A 146 -36.65 4.59 -5.40
N GLY A 147 -36.39 5.90 -5.32
CA GLY A 147 -35.06 6.49 -5.12
C GLY A 147 -34.44 6.01 -3.81
N LYS A 148 -35.22 6.00 -2.71
CA LYS A 148 -34.80 5.43 -1.43
C LYS A 148 -34.40 3.95 -1.55
N GLY A 149 -35.19 3.15 -2.27
CA GLY A 149 -34.88 1.74 -2.54
C GLY A 149 -33.57 1.55 -3.32
N TYR A 150 -33.28 2.42 -4.29
CA TYR A 150 -32.00 2.41 -4.99
C TYR A 150 -30.83 2.79 -4.08
N LYS A 151 -30.99 3.81 -3.23
CA LYS A 151 -29.99 4.24 -2.26
C LYS A 151 -29.65 3.15 -1.23
N GLU A 152 -30.67 2.45 -0.72
CA GLU A 152 -30.48 1.29 0.15
C GLU A 152 -29.72 0.16 -0.55
N GLY A 153 -30.06 -0.14 -1.81
CA GLY A 153 -29.33 -1.12 -2.62
C GLY A 153 -27.87 -0.71 -2.86
N ILE A 154 -27.61 0.56 -3.18
CA ILE A 154 -26.26 1.11 -3.35
C ILE A 154 -25.46 0.91 -2.05
N ASN A 155 -26.02 1.25 -0.90
CA ASN A 155 -25.36 1.09 0.40
C ASN A 155 -25.07 -0.39 0.72
N GLN A 156 -26.00 -1.30 0.41
CA GLN A 156 -25.77 -2.74 0.58
C GLN A 156 -24.63 -3.26 -0.30
N TYR A 157 -24.60 -2.89 -1.58
CA TYR A 157 -23.50 -3.27 -2.47
C TYR A 157 -22.18 -2.61 -2.04
N LYS A 158 -22.21 -1.35 -1.61
CA LYS A 158 -21.03 -0.63 -1.08
C LYS A 158 -20.45 -1.37 0.11
N ALA A 159 -21.27 -1.72 1.10
CA ALA A 159 -20.84 -2.48 2.28
C ALA A 159 -20.29 -3.85 1.90
N LYS A 160 -21.00 -4.61 1.05
CA LYS A 160 -20.54 -5.93 0.59
C LYS A 160 -19.19 -5.87 -0.12
N ILE A 161 -19.03 -4.90 -1.04
CA ILE A 161 -17.78 -4.69 -1.77
C ILE A 161 -16.67 -4.32 -0.79
N GLN A 162 -16.94 -3.39 0.13
CA GLN A 162 -15.97 -2.91 1.11
C GLN A 162 -15.49 -4.02 2.07
N THR A 163 -16.39 -4.84 2.60
CA THR A 163 -16.02 -5.98 3.47
C THR A 163 -15.12 -6.97 2.75
N HIS A 164 -15.50 -7.42 1.54
CA HIS A 164 -14.68 -8.37 0.79
C HIS A 164 -13.32 -7.78 0.38
N ILE A 165 -13.28 -6.51 -0.05
CA ILE A 165 -12.02 -5.83 -0.36
C ILE A 165 -11.11 -5.82 0.86
N ASN A 166 -11.64 -5.36 2.00
CA ASN A 166 -10.84 -5.20 3.21
C ASN A 166 -10.32 -6.56 3.69
N GLU A 167 -11.12 -7.63 3.65
CA GLU A 167 -10.68 -8.98 4.03
C GLU A 167 -9.55 -9.51 3.14
N ASP A 168 -9.72 -9.43 1.81
CA ASP A 168 -8.73 -9.94 0.86
C ASP A 168 -7.45 -9.10 0.85
N LEU A 169 -7.58 -7.77 0.90
CA LEU A 169 -6.44 -6.85 1.02
C LEU A 169 -5.71 -7.05 2.35
N SER A 170 -6.42 -7.21 3.46
CA SER A 170 -5.81 -7.42 4.78
C SER A 170 -4.96 -8.70 4.80
N LYS A 171 -5.47 -9.81 4.26
CA LYS A 171 -4.71 -11.07 4.17
C LYS A 171 -3.47 -10.93 3.30
N LEU A 172 -3.59 -10.32 2.13
CA LEU A 172 -2.47 -10.15 1.23
C LEU A 172 -1.43 -9.18 1.80
N ARG A 173 -1.85 -8.03 2.34
CA ARG A 173 -0.95 -7.08 3.02
C ARG A 173 -0.22 -7.75 4.16
N PHE A 174 -0.91 -8.53 4.99
CA PHE A 174 -0.26 -9.30 6.05
C PHE A 174 0.82 -10.22 5.48
N PHE A 175 0.50 -10.99 4.44
CA PHE A 175 1.48 -11.90 3.80
C PHE A 175 2.65 -11.13 3.18
N THR A 176 2.39 -10.09 2.39
CA THR A 176 3.41 -9.29 1.72
C THR A 176 4.30 -8.55 2.72
N ASN A 177 3.72 -7.95 3.77
CA ASN A 177 4.50 -7.28 4.83
C ASN A 177 5.32 -8.30 5.62
N PHE A 178 4.74 -9.45 5.98
CA PHE A 178 5.47 -10.52 6.65
C PHE A 178 6.68 -10.97 5.81
N SER A 179 6.47 -11.32 4.54
CA SER A 179 7.54 -11.74 3.62
C SER A 179 8.59 -10.66 3.43
N TYR A 180 8.17 -9.39 3.30
CA TYR A 180 9.08 -8.27 3.18
C TYR A 180 9.99 -8.13 4.40
N HIS A 181 9.42 -8.09 5.61
CA HIS A 181 10.19 -7.97 6.85
C HIS A 181 11.13 -9.16 7.07
N LEU A 182 10.66 -10.38 6.78
CA LEU A 182 11.49 -11.57 6.87
C LEU A 182 12.72 -11.45 5.96
N LEU A 183 12.51 -11.05 4.70
CA LEU A 183 13.58 -10.91 3.72
C LEU A 183 14.52 -9.75 4.05
N VAL A 184 14.01 -8.62 4.54
CA VAL A 184 14.84 -7.50 5.05
C VAL A 184 15.78 -7.99 6.15
N GLY A 185 15.27 -8.76 7.12
CA GLY A 185 16.09 -9.31 8.20
C GLY A 185 17.22 -10.21 7.68
N ILE A 186 16.93 -11.07 6.70
CA ILE A 186 17.93 -11.94 6.05
C ILE A 186 18.96 -11.11 5.29
N ILE A 187 18.50 -10.15 4.48
CA ILE A 187 19.34 -9.30 3.64
C ILE A 187 20.29 -8.46 4.47
N VAL A 188 19.82 -7.87 5.57
CA VAL A 188 20.66 -7.07 6.49
C VAL A 188 21.86 -7.88 6.97
N VAL A 189 21.65 -9.15 7.36
CA VAL A 189 22.74 -10.00 7.84
C VAL A 189 23.73 -10.31 6.72
N GLY A 190 23.23 -10.69 5.54
CA GLY A 190 24.09 -10.99 4.39
C GLY A 190 24.92 -9.78 3.95
N LEU A 191 24.32 -8.58 3.91
CA LEU A 191 25.06 -7.36 3.62
C LEU A 191 26.11 -7.07 4.69
N LEU A 192 25.77 -7.18 5.99
CA LEU A 192 26.74 -6.98 7.07
C LEU A 192 27.94 -7.94 7.00
N ALA A 193 27.73 -9.15 6.49
CA ALA A 193 28.78 -10.15 6.29
C ALA A 193 29.69 -9.83 5.09
N ILE A 194 29.13 -9.23 4.04
CA ILE A 194 29.86 -8.86 2.81
C ILE A 194 30.55 -7.48 2.99
N ASP A 195 29.77 -6.44 3.27
CA ASP A 195 30.20 -5.09 3.57
C ASP A 195 29.32 -4.46 4.67
N ILE A 196 29.94 -4.22 5.83
CA ILE A 196 29.31 -3.62 7.00
C ILE A 196 28.68 -2.25 6.68
N ILE A 197 29.27 -1.45 5.79
CA ILE A 197 28.75 -0.13 5.42
C ILE A 197 27.45 -0.31 4.63
N ALA A 198 27.44 -1.17 3.62
CA ALA A 198 26.23 -1.51 2.86
C ALA A 198 25.11 -2.04 3.79
N GLY A 199 25.46 -2.91 4.73
CA GLY A 199 24.50 -3.44 5.72
C GLY A 199 23.92 -2.36 6.65
N ILE A 200 24.74 -1.43 7.13
CA ILE A 200 24.28 -0.30 7.95
C ILE A 200 23.37 0.64 7.14
N LEU A 201 23.75 0.98 5.92
CA LEU A 201 22.96 1.86 5.05
C LEU A 201 21.61 1.22 4.70
N PHE A 202 21.59 -0.08 4.38
CA PHE A 202 20.37 -0.83 4.13
C PHE A 202 19.47 -0.90 5.36
N PHE A 203 20.05 -1.15 6.53
CA PHE A 203 19.30 -1.09 7.79
C PHE A 203 18.65 0.28 8.00
N LEU A 204 19.41 1.36 7.88
CA LEU A 204 18.89 2.72 8.08
C LEU A 204 17.71 3.01 7.15
N PHE A 205 17.84 2.67 5.86
CA PHE A 205 16.76 2.82 4.91
C PHE A 205 15.53 1.98 5.29
N ALA A 206 15.71 0.69 5.53
CA ALA A 206 14.61 -0.22 5.85
C ALA A 206 13.91 0.19 7.16
N TRP A 207 14.66 0.70 8.13
CA TRP A 207 14.16 1.23 9.39
C TRP A 207 13.35 2.51 9.18
N PHE A 208 13.85 3.47 8.39
CA PHE A 208 13.07 4.65 8.02
C PHE A 208 11.78 4.28 7.28
N ARG A 209 11.84 3.31 6.37
CA ARG A 209 10.65 2.81 5.67
C ARG A 209 9.63 2.22 6.65
N ALA A 210 10.06 1.36 7.58
CA ALA A 210 9.17 0.77 8.59
C ALA A 210 8.41 1.85 9.38
N ILE A 211 9.10 2.94 9.77
CA ILE A 211 8.48 4.08 10.45
C ILE A 211 7.41 4.76 9.57
N ILE A 212 7.51 4.72 8.23
CA ILE A 212 6.57 5.39 7.31
C ILE A 212 5.40 4.50 6.92
N THR A 213 5.67 3.25 6.54
CA THR A 213 4.63 2.33 6.06
C THR A 213 3.56 2.13 7.13
N ASN A 214 3.95 2.13 8.41
CA ASN A 214 3.03 2.05 9.55
C ASN A 214 2.19 3.34 9.77
N ARG A 215 2.32 4.35 8.88
CA ARG A 215 1.58 5.62 8.89
C ARG A 215 0.61 5.79 7.70
N SER A 216 0.55 4.84 6.76
CA SER A 216 -0.21 5.00 5.50
C SER A 216 -1.72 5.18 5.76
N GLU A 217 -2.22 6.39 5.51
CA GLU A 217 -3.63 6.78 5.68
C GLU A 217 -4.56 6.02 4.72
N LYS A 218 -5.86 5.99 5.04
CA LYS A 218 -6.95 5.33 4.27
C LYS A 218 -6.77 5.55 2.76
N HIS A 219 -6.43 4.48 2.03
CA HIS A 219 -6.31 4.55 0.58
C HIS A 219 -7.71 4.52 -0.06
N ILE A 220 -7.95 5.45 -0.98
CA ILE A 220 -9.18 5.45 -1.78
C ILE A 220 -9.01 4.37 -2.85
N ILE A 221 -9.86 3.34 -2.81
CA ILE A 221 -9.74 2.18 -3.68
C ILE A 221 -10.52 2.41 -4.97
N PHE A 222 -11.75 2.90 -4.86
CA PHE A 222 -12.60 3.27 -6.00
C PHE A 222 -13.20 4.66 -5.76
N THR A 223 -12.62 5.67 -6.42
CA THR A 223 -13.07 7.07 -6.35
C THR A 223 -14.50 7.25 -6.87
N ASP A 224 -14.91 6.48 -7.88
CA ASP A 224 -16.24 6.55 -8.50
C ASP A 224 -17.35 5.92 -7.65
N LEU A 225 -17.00 5.04 -6.72
CA LEU A 225 -17.95 4.33 -5.85
C LEU A 225 -17.83 4.76 -4.38
N GLU A 226 -16.96 5.73 -4.09
CA GLU A 226 -16.60 6.16 -2.74
C GLU A 226 -16.25 5.00 -1.81
N ILE A 227 -15.54 3.99 -2.35
CA ILE A 227 -15.10 2.84 -1.56
C ILE A 227 -13.71 3.17 -1.02
N TYR A 228 -13.66 3.32 0.29
CA TYR A 228 -12.45 3.55 1.04
C TYR A 228 -11.95 2.25 1.62
N GLU A 229 -10.64 2.07 1.61
CA GLU A 229 -10.04 1.13 2.53
C GLU A 229 -10.27 1.66 3.94
N LEU A 230 -11.12 0.97 4.69
CA LEU A 230 -11.13 1.17 6.13
C LEU A 230 -9.95 0.36 6.64
N TYR A 231 -8.90 1.07 7.04
CA TYR A 231 -7.84 0.49 7.83
C TYR A 231 -8.43 0.19 9.22
N ASP A 232 -9.27 -0.84 9.30
CA ASP A 232 -9.60 -1.45 10.56
C ASP A 232 -8.34 -2.19 11.00
N VAL A 233 -7.55 -1.49 11.80
CA VAL A 233 -6.73 -2.14 12.81
C VAL A 233 -7.71 -2.82 13.78
N GLU A 234 -8.40 -3.87 13.32
CA GLU A 234 -8.92 -4.87 14.25
C GLU A 234 -7.68 -5.51 14.87
N GLU A 235 -7.25 -4.90 15.99
CA GLU A 235 -6.87 -5.42 17.32
C GLU A 235 -6.45 -6.90 17.49
N ASN A 236 -6.11 -7.61 16.42
CA ASN A 236 -5.54 -8.93 16.54
C ASN A 236 -4.06 -8.78 16.92
N ASN A 237 -3.84 -8.60 18.21
CA ASN A 237 -2.53 -8.50 18.83
C ASN A 237 -1.59 -9.59 18.31
N THR A 238 -2.10 -10.79 18.02
CA THR A 238 -1.32 -11.90 17.43
C THR A 238 -0.74 -11.54 16.08
N LYS A 239 -1.52 -10.97 15.15
CA LYS A 239 -1.01 -10.54 13.83
C LYS A 239 0.07 -9.48 13.98
N LYS A 240 -0.12 -8.54 14.91
CA LYS A 240 0.85 -7.49 15.22
C LYS A 240 2.18 -8.07 15.73
N TYR A 241 2.12 -9.00 16.69
CA TYR A 241 3.32 -9.69 17.18
C TYR A 241 4.01 -10.49 16.08
N ILE A 242 3.26 -11.21 15.24
CA ILE A 242 3.84 -11.99 14.13
C ILE A 242 4.57 -11.08 13.14
N LEU A 243 3.99 -9.93 12.77
CA LEU A 243 4.62 -8.98 11.87
C LEU A 243 5.87 -8.36 12.50
N ALA A 244 5.78 -7.85 13.74
CA ALA A 244 6.91 -7.24 14.43
C ALA A 244 8.08 -8.22 14.64
N LEU A 245 7.78 -9.51 14.85
CA LEU A 245 8.80 -10.54 15.02
C LEU A 245 9.38 -11.03 13.68
N SER A 246 8.75 -10.72 12.54
CA SER A 246 9.19 -11.20 11.22
C SER A 246 10.62 -10.76 10.88
N ASN A 247 10.95 -9.49 11.11
CA ASN A 247 12.33 -8.97 10.92
C ASN A 247 13.32 -9.74 11.80
N PHE A 248 12.96 -9.97 13.07
CA PHE A 248 13.82 -10.67 14.02
C PHE A 248 14.04 -12.13 13.62
N ILE A 249 12.98 -12.83 13.17
CA ILE A 249 13.08 -14.18 12.61
C ILE A 249 13.99 -14.17 11.38
N GLY A 250 13.86 -13.16 10.51
CA GLY A 250 14.71 -12.98 9.34
C GLY A 250 16.19 -12.81 9.72
N VAL A 251 16.49 -11.99 10.73
CA VAL A 251 17.85 -11.82 11.26
C VAL A 251 18.40 -13.14 11.80
N VAL A 252 17.62 -13.87 12.61
CA VAL A 252 18.05 -15.18 13.14
C VAL A 252 18.32 -16.16 12.00
N PHE A 253 17.45 -16.19 10.99
CA PHE A 253 17.64 -17.05 9.82
C PHE A 253 18.89 -16.66 9.03
N GLY A 254 19.11 -15.36 8.81
CA GLY A 254 20.31 -14.84 8.16
C GLY A 254 21.59 -15.24 8.90
N LEU A 255 21.60 -15.15 10.24
CA LEU A 255 22.75 -15.58 11.05
C LEU A 255 23.00 -17.08 10.96
N ILE A 256 21.93 -17.90 10.90
CA ILE A 256 22.06 -19.34 10.69
C ILE A 256 22.68 -19.64 9.32
N LEU A 257 22.24 -18.96 8.26
CA LEU A 257 22.79 -19.11 6.91
C LEU A 257 24.28 -18.75 6.85
N ASP A 258 24.68 -17.68 7.55
CA ASP A 258 26.07 -17.25 7.66
C ASP A 258 26.93 -18.29 8.43
N ILE A 259 26.43 -18.83 9.55
CA ILE A 259 27.12 -19.87 10.34
C ILE A 259 27.39 -21.13 9.51
N ILE A 260 26.41 -21.60 8.74
CA ILE A 260 26.57 -22.82 7.94
C ILE A 260 27.40 -22.60 6.67
N ALA A 261 27.96 -21.39 6.49
CA ALA A 261 28.72 -20.98 5.31
C ALA A 261 27.96 -21.31 4.01
N PHE A 262 26.65 -20.98 3.99
CA PHE A 262 25.80 -21.20 2.83
C PHE A 262 26.27 -20.29 1.69
N GLU A 263 27.14 -20.81 0.80
CA GLU A 263 27.68 -20.11 -0.38
C GLU A 263 26.60 -19.88 -1.45
N TYR A 264 25.67 -18.97 -1.17
CA TYR A 264 24.55 -18.63 -2.05
C TYR A 264 24.59 -17.16 -2.44
N THR A 265 25.79 -16.60 -2.62
CA THR A 265 26.00 -15.22 -3.06
C THR A 265 25.09 -14.86 -4.25
N GLU A 266 24.94 -15.79 -5.19
CA GLU A 266 24.03 -15.60 -6.34
C GLU A 266 22.56 -15.51 -5.93
N MET A 267 22.03 -16.48 -5.17
CA MET A 267 20.64 -16.45 -4.73
C MET A 267 20.37 -15.27 -3.78
N PHE A 268 21.35 -14.87 -2.98
CA PHE A 268 21.29 -13.69 -2.14
C PHE A 268 21.07 -12.44 -2.99
N TYR A 269 21.91 -12.20 -4.01
CA TYR A 269 21.76 -11.03 -4.87
C TYR A 269 20.51 -11.07 -5.74
N ILE A 270 20.04 -12.26 -6.14
CA ILE A 270 18.73 -12.42 -6.80
C ILE A 270 17.58 -11.98 -5.87
N LEU A 271 17.57 -12.45 -4.63
CA LEU A 271 16.56 -12.07 -3.63
C LEU A 271 16.67 -10.59 -3.25
N PHE A 272 17.88 -10.08 -3.10
CA PHE A 272 18.16 -8.68 -2.83
C PHE A 272 17.65 -7.78 -3.95
N SER A 273 17.88 -8.16 -5.20
CA SER A 273 17.41 -7.44 -6.39
C SER A 273 15.88 -7.47 -6.49
N PHE A 274 15.28 -8.64 -6.26
CA PHE A 274 13.82 -8.77 -6.20
C PHE A 274 13.23 -7.85 -5.12
N ILE A 275 13.78 -7.85 -3.91
CA ILE A 275 13.33 -7.01 -2.80
C ILE A 275 13.55 -5.52 -3.07
N SER A 276 14.62 -5.17 -3.77
CA SER A 276 14.86 -3.81 -4.22
C SER A 276 13.78 -3.37 -5.21
N GLY A 277 13.32 -4.26 -6.09
CA GLY A 277 12.15 -4.03 -6.93
C GLY A 277 10.86 -3.77 -6.15
N VAL A 278 10.62 -4.57 -5.11
CA VAL A 278 9.49 -4.38 -4.17
C VAL A 278 9.60 -3.02 -3.48
N ILE A 279 10.79 -2.67 -3.00
CA ILE A 279 11.09 -1.37 -2.36
C ILE A 279 10.79 -0.22 -3.32
N LEU A 280 11.27 -0.30 -4.57
CA LEU A 280 11.05 0.75 -5.57
C LEU A 280 9.56 0.97 -5.81
N TYR A 281 8.78 -0.11 -5.95
CA TYR A 281 7.33 -0.01 -6.09
C TYR A 281 6.71 0.72 -4.91
N THR A 282 7.07 0.34 -3.68
CA THR A 282 6.59 1.01 -2.47
C THR A 282 7.00 2.47 -2.42
N ILE A 283 8.23 2.83 -2.80
CA ILE A 283 8.66 4.23 -2.86
C ILE A 283 7.74 5.02 -3.77
N VAL A 284 7.55 4.55 -5.00
CA VAL A 284 6.74 5.24 -6.02
C VAL A 284 5.27 5.33 -5.60
N ARG A 285 4.73 4.28 -4.99
CA ARG A 285 3.30 4.14 -4.71
C ARG A 285 2.87 4.76 -3.39
N GLU A 286 3.66 4.62 -2.34
CA GLU A 286 3.28 4.93 -0.96
C GLU A 286 4.07 6.09 -0.35
N ILE A 287 5.34 6.27 -0.75
CA ILE A 287 6.24 7.24 -0.12
C ILE A 287 6.21 8.57 -0.90
N ILE A 288 6.21 8.53 -2.24
CA ILE A 288 6.07 9.74 -3.04
C ILE A 288 4.65 10.31 -2.87
N PRO A 289 4.52 11.55 -2.34
CA PRO A 289 3.21 12.13 -2.10
C PRO A 289 2.45 12.38 -3.41
N GLU A 290 1.17 11.98 -3.43
CA GLU A 290 0.32 12.19 -4.61
C GLU A 290 -0.14 13.66 -4.75
N LYS A 291 -0.04 14.19 -5.97
CA LYS A 291 -0.60 15.50 -6.39
C LYS A 291 -0.17 16.64 -5.46
N GLU A 292 -1.13 17.42 -4.95
CA GLU A 292 -0.92 18.64 -4.17
C GLU A 292 -0.49 18.39 -2.72
N LYS A 293 -0.43 17.13 -2.27
CA LYS A 293 -0.01 16.80 -0.89
C LYS A 293 1.51 16.89 -0.69
N GLY A 294 2.28 16.94 -1.77
CA GLY A 294 3.75 17.00 -1.70
C GLY A 294 4.28 18.40 -1.42
N ASN A 295 5.29 18.50 -0.57
CA ASN A 295 6.07 19.72 -0.39
C ASN A 295 7.44 19.55 -1.08
N PRO A 296 7.67 20.24 -2.22
CA PRO A 296 8.92 20.12 -2.98
C PRO A 296 10.17 20.50 -2.19
N SER A 297 10.10 21.46 -1.27
CA SER A 297 11.30 21.90 -0.52
C SER A 297 11.78 20.84 0.44
N TYR A 298 10.87 20.18 1.16
CA TYR A 298 11.23 19.05 2.02
C TYR A 298 11.78 17.88 1.21
N PHE A 299 11.19 17.59 0.04
CA PHE A 299 11.71 16.58 -0.87
C PHE A 299 13.16 16.86 -1.27
N LEU A 300 13.47 18.08 -1.69
CA LEU A 300 14.83 18.48 -2.05
C LEU A 300 15.80 18.40 -0.87
N ILE A 301 15.38 18.84 0.33
CA ILE A 301 16.20 18.71 1.55
C ILE A 301 16.53 17.25 1.83
N GLY A 302 15.56 16.34 1.66
CA GLY A 302 15.77 14.91 1.87
C GLY A 302 16.68 14.30 0.83
N PHE A 303 16.52 14.71 -0.43
CA PHE A 303 17.36 14.26 -1.54
C PHE A 303 18.83 14.69 -1.35
N VAL A 304 19.04 16.00 -1.16
CA VAL A 304 20.38 16.57 -0.97
C VAL A 304 21.00 16.13 0.34
N GLY A 305 20.22 15.99 1.41
CA GLY A 305 20.75 15.58 2.71
C GLY A 305 21.20 14.11 2.76
N PHE A 306 20.73 13.28 1.83
CA PHE A 306 21.18 11.90 1.69
C PHE A 306 22.36 11.75 0.71
N THR A 307 22.43 12.61 -0.31
CA THR A 307 23.50 12.63 -1.32
C THR A 307 24.80 13.16 -0.73
#